data_AF-A0A355U694-F1
#
_entry.id   AF-A0A355U694-F1
#
_cell.length_a   1.000
_cell.length_b   1.000
_cell.length_c   1.000
_cell.angle_alpha   90.00
_cell.angle_beta   90.00
_cell.angle_gamma   90.00
#
_symmetry.space_group_name_H-M   'P 1'
#
loop_
_entity.id
_entity.type
_entity.pdbx_description
1 polymer ?
#
loop_
_entity_poly.entity_id
_entity_poly.type
_entity_poly.pdbx_seq_one_letter_code
_entity_poly.pdbx_strand_id
1 'polypeptide(L)'
;LFGLYVSDETTMMKKLALSETVGSSALRLASDYSVLYEKNSGASTDYRLSAWFDPSIPACRKMINNIFISGGNTYNGKSILGYDVIRLPELYYIVAEANITKDPAKAKEYFDKVLKSRGRETLEESGETLTKDLLFEERKREFYGEGFTWFEMKKDKKDIMTVSGKTLPGDVAATYTLTVPDEEWESRKNIEI
;
A
#
# COMPACT_ATOMS: atom_id res chain seq x y z
N LEU A 1 -7.74 -12.03 -11.80
CA LEU A 1 -7.76 -11.08 -10.67
C LEU A 1 -8.09 -11.89 -9.42
N PHE A 2 -7.30 -11.79 -8.36
CA PHE A 2 -7.58 -12.46 -7.09
C PHE A 2 -8.23 -11.44 -6.17
N GLY A 3 -9.53 -11.59 -5.95
CA GLY A 3 -10.32 -10.62 -5.21
C GLY A 3 -11.54 -11.24 -4.57
N LEU A 4 -12.08 -10.54 -3.57
CA LEU A 4 -13.34 -10.89 -2.92
C LEU A 4 -14.45 -10.07 -3.56
N TYR A 5 -15.47 -10.73 -4.09
CA TYR A 5 -16.65 -10.06 -4.61
C TYR A 5 -17.44 -9.42 -3.48
N VAL A 6 -17.92 -8.20 -3.70
CA VAL A 6 -18.86 -7.55 -2.79
C VAL A 6 -20.04 -6.95 -3.54
N SER A 7 -21.24 -7.32 -3.10
CA SER A 7 -22.50 -6.85 -3.66
C SER A 7 -22.95 -5.50 -3.11
N ASP A 8 -22.58 -5.16 -1.87
CA ASP A 8 -22.89 -3.88 -1.24
C ASP A 8 -21.85 -3.52 -0.17
N GLU A 9 -21.18 -2.38 -0.35
CA GLU A 9 -20.29 -1.75 0.65
C GLU A 9 -20.76 -0.33 1.01
N THR A 10 -22.02 0.02 0.72
CA THR A 10 -22.53 1.39 0.88
C THR A 10 -22.25 1.97 2.26
N THR A 11 -22.47 1.18 3.32
CA THR A 11 -22.25 1.63 4.70
C THR A 11 -20.79 1.94 4.99
N MET A 12 -19.87 1.03 4.63
CA MET A 12 -18.43 1.23 4.86
C MET A 12 -17.88 2.33 3.96
N MET A 13 -18.26 2.35 2.67
CA MET A 13 -17.83 3.37 1.74
C MET A 13 -18.34 4.74 2.16
N LYS A 14 -19.55 4.89 2.71
CA LYS A 14 -20.02 6.15 3.29
C LYS A 14 -19.29 6.56 4.57
N LYS A 15 -18.85 5.60 5.40
CA LYS A 15 -17.99 5.90 6.57
C LYS A 15 -16.59 6.36 6.16
N LEU A 16 -16.07 5.78 5.09
CA LEU A 16 -14.79 6.18 4.49
C LEU A 16 -14.94 7.39 3.56
N ALA A 17 -16.15 7.69 3.09
CA ALA A 17 -16.47 8.72 2.10
C ALA A 17 -16.12 10.11 2.63
N LEU A 18 -15.64 10.93 1.69
CA LEU A 18 -15.11 12.27 1.94
C LEU A 18 -16.19 13.36 1.91
N SER A 19 -17.45 13.02 2.14
CA SER A 19 -18.56 13.96 2.04
C SER A 19 -18.71 14.77 3.32
N GLU A 20 -18.28 16.04 3.24
CA GLU A 20 -18.57 17.18 4.12
C GLU A 20 -18.38 16.94 5.62
N THR A 21 -17.28 17.50 6.14
CA THR A 21 -16.74 17.27 7.49
C THR A 21 -16.11 15.90 7.54
N VAL A 22 -14.78 15.86 7.54
CA VAL A 22 -13.99 14.68 7.88
C VAL A 22 -14.44 14.26 9.28
N GLY A 23 -15.48 13.43 9.37
CA GLY A 23 -15.97 12.92 10.64
C GLY A 23 -14.83 12.20 11.34
N SER A 24 -14.93 12.01 12.65
CA SER A 24 -13.91 11.37 13.50
C SER A 24 -13.47 9.96 13.07
N SER A 25 -14.00 9.43 11.96
CA SER A 25 -13.79 8.07 11.44
C SER A 25 -13.02 7.97 10.11
N ALA A 26 -12.65 9.09 9.45
CA ALA A 26 -11.87 9.01 8.21
C ALA A 26 -10.39 8.72 8.49
N LEU A 27 -9.73 8.02 7.56
CA LEU A 27 -8.28 7.80 7.61
C LEU A 27 -7.58 9.15 7.39
N ARG A 28 -7.08 9.76 8.47
CA ARG A 28 -6.27 10.98 8.39
C ARG A 28 -4.92 10.63 7.77
N LEU A 29 -4.56 11.35 6.72
CA LEU A 29 -3.23 11.22 6.10
C LEU A 29 -2.15 11.82 7.01
N ALA A 30 -0.94 11.27 6.90
CA ALA A 30 0.25 11.96 7.40
C ALA A 30 0.37 13.32 6.70
N SER A 31 0.79 14.37 7.41
CA SER A 31 0.87 15.73 6.84
C SER A 31 1.83 15.85 5.67
N ASP A 32 2.79 14.94 5.57
CA ASP A 32 3.86 14.88 4.58
C ASP A 32 3.67 13.76 3.54
N TYR A 33 2.47 13.18 3.44
CA TYR A 33 2.22 12.05 2.54
C TYR A 33 2.60 12.33 1.07
N SER A 34 2.44 13.58 0.61
CA SER A 34 2.69 13.96 -0.79
C SER A 34 4.18 13.90 -1.14
N VAL A 35 5.07 14.11 -0.15
CA VAL A 35 6.53 14.02 -0.31
C VAL A 35 6.95 12.65 -0.82
N LEU A 36 6.20 11.59 -0.46
CA LEU A 36 6.46 10.24 -0.94
C LEU A 36 6.36 10.14 -2.48
N TYR A 37 5.53 10.97 -3.11
CA TYR A 37 5.24 10.94 -4.54
C TYR A 37 5.97 12.06 -5.33
N GLU A 38 6.38 13.13 -4.66
CA GLU A 38 6.93 14.36 -5.26
C GLU A 38 8.45 14.34 -5.56
N LYS A 39 9.11 13.17 -5.50
CA LYS A 39 10.57 13.12 -5.67
C LYS A 39 10.99 13.53 -7.11
N ASN A 40 11.91 14.50 -7.17
CA ASN A 40 12.58 15.11 -8.34
C ASN A 40 11.79 16.21 -9.05
N SER A 41 12.09 17.46 -8.66
CA SER A 41 11.70 18.70 -9.36
C SER A 41 12.10 18.64 -10.84
N GLY A 42 11.18 18.20 -11.71
CA GLY A 42 11.40 18.08 -13.15
C GLY A 42 10.96 16.75 -13.78
N ALA A 43 10.63 15.73 -12.99
CA ALA A 43 10.09 14.47 -13.49
C ALA A 43 8.56 14.51 -13.59
N SER A 44 8.01 13.80 -14.60
CA SER A 44 6.58 13.60 -14.79
C SER A 44 5.87 13.25 -13.47
N THR A 45 4.78 13.96 -13.17
CA THR A 45 4.03 13.81 -11.92
C THR A 45 3.60 12.35 -11.75
N ASP A 46 3.91 11.74 -10.61
CA ASP A 46 3.41 10.40 -10.27
C ASP A 46 1.87 10.43 -10.28
N TYR A 47 1.25 9.68 -11.20
CA TYR A 47 -0.19 9.73 -11.43
C TYR A 47 -1.00 9.29 -10.21
N ARG A 48 -0.38 8.58 -9.25
CA ARG A 48 -1.04 8.18 -8.00
C ARG A 48 -1.39 9.37 -7.14
N LEU A 49 -0.60 10.44 -7.16
CA LEU A 49 -0.84 11.58 -6.28
C LEU A 49 -2.21 12.21 -6.56
N SER A 50 -2.52 12.45 -7.85
CA SER A 50 -3.82 12.99 -8.26
C SER A 50 -4.94 11.94 -8.26
N ALA A 51 -4.63 10.67 -8.53
CA ALA A 51 -5.64 9.61 -8.59
C ALA A 51 -6.10 9.13 -7.21
N TRP A 52 -5.21 9.11 -6.21
CA TRP A 52 -5.46 8.46 -4.92
C TRP A 52 -5.72 9.42 -3.78
N PHE A 53 -5.42 10.71 -3.96
CA PHE A 53 -5.55 11.70 -2.90
C PHE A 53 -6.39 12.89 -3.36
N ASP A 54 -7.06 13.53 -2.39
CA ASP A 54 -7.67 14.84 -2.59
C ASP A 54 -6.88 15.89 -1.80
N PRO A 55 -6.26 16.89 -2.44
CA PRO A 55 -5.61 17.96 -1.69
C PRO A 55 -6.61 18.86 -0.95
N SER A 56 -7.86 18.93 -1.40
CA SER A 56 -8.92 19.71 -0.74
C SER A 56 -9.50 19.01 0.48
N ILE A 57 -9.32 17.69 0.58
CA ILE A 57 -9.78 16.86 1.71
C ILE A 57 -8.66 15.86 2.01
N PRO A 58 -7.82 16.05 3.04
CA PRO A 58 -6.58 15.29 3.25
C PRO A 58 -6.84 13.80 3.57
N ALA A 59 -7.24 13.05 2.56
CA ALA A 59 -7.77 11.71 2.66
C ALA A 59 -7.42 10.88 1.42
N CYS A 60 -7.28 9.58 1.64
CA CYS A 60 -6.93 8.59 0.62
C CYS A 60 -8.21 8.09 -0.07
N ARG A 61 -8.47 8.56 -1.30
CA ARG A 61 -9.58 8.06 -2.15
C ARG A 61 -9.36 6.67 -2.71
N LYS A 62 -8.13 6.17 -2.69
CA LYS A 62 -7.77 4.85 -3.23
C LYS A 62 -8.65 3.71 -2.70
N MET A 63 -9.04 3.77 -1.44
CA MET A 63 -9.85 2.75 -0.77
C MET A 63 -11.36 2.98 -0.91
N ILE A 64 -11.75 4.04 -1.61
CA ILE A 64 -13.13 4.48 -1.74
C ILE A 64 -13.61 4.17 -3.15
N ASN A 65 -14.69 3.40 -3.24
CA ASN A 65 -15.38 3.20 -4.50
C ASN A 65 -16.69 4.01 -4.50
N ASN A 66 -16.67 5.12 -5.25
CA ASN A 66 -17.77 6.09 -5.30
C ASN A 66 -19.11 5.48 -5.74
N ILE A 67 -19.10 4.32 -6.42
CA ILE A 67 -20.34 3.69 -6.83
C ILE A 67 -21.24 3.27 -5.66
N PHE A 68 -20.64 2.86 -4.56
CA PHE A 68 -21.37 2.49 -3.35
C PHE A 68 -21.82 3.74 -2.57
N ILE A 69 -21.27 4.92 -2.87
CA ILE A 69 -21.64 6.17 -2.20
C ILE A 69 -22.87 6.79 -2.85
N SER A 70 -22.89 6.88 -4.18
CA SER A 70 -23.92 7.61 -4.94
C SER A 70 -25.32 7.01 -4.88
N GLY A 71 -25.49 5.83 -4.27
CA GLY A 71 -26.80 5.19 -4.11
C GLY A 71 -27.36 4.74 -5.46
N GLY A 72 -26.92 3.58 -5.92
CA GLY A 72 -27.31 3.01 -7.21
C GLY A 72 -26.09 2.48 -7.93
N ASN A 73 -25.94 1.15 -7.98
CA ASN A 73 -24.88 0.51 -8.74
C ASN A 73 -25.11 0.73 -10.24
N THR A 74 -24.53 1.80 -10.80
CA THR A 74 -24.55 2.11 -12.23
C THR A 74 -23.37 1.50 -13.00
N TYR A 75 -22.58 0.62 -12.37
CA TYR A 75 -21.40 0.01 -12.98
C TYR A 75 -21.82 -1.05 -13.98
N ASN A 76 -21.64 -0.72 -15.25
CA ASN A 76 -21.87 -1.64 -16.37
C ASN A 76 -20.54 -2.16 -16.96
N GLY A 77 -19.43 -2.00 -16.24
CA GLY A 77 -18.13 -2.48 -16.70
C GLY A 77 -17.95 -3.98 -16.47
N LYS A 78 -16.83 -4.53 -16.95
CA LYS A 78 -16.50 -5.96 -16.84
C LYS A 78 -15.69 -6.31 -15.57
N SER A 79 -15.37 -5.34 -14.72
CA SER A 79 -14.60 -5.59 -13.49
C SER A 79 -15.51 -6.14 -12.39
N ILE A 80 -14.92 -6.92 -11.50
CA ILE A 80 -15.60 -7.43 -10.32
C ILE A 80 -15.63 -6.30 -9.29
N LEU A 81 -16.82 -5.97 -8.78
CA LEU A 81 -16.93 -5.07 -7.64
C LEU A 81 -16.51 -5.80 -6.38
N GLY A 82 -15.59 -5.22 -5.62
CA GLY A 82 -15.13 -5.79 -4.36
C GLY A 82 -13.70 -5.38 -4.01
N TYR A 83 -13.04 -6.22 -3.24
CA TYR A 83 -11.68 -5.96 -2.73
C TYR A 83 -10.65 -6.76 -3.54
N ASP A 84 -9.59 -6.07 -3.97
CA ASP A 84 -8.41 -6.73 -4.50
C ASP A 84 -7.65 -7.40 -3.35
N VAL A 85 -7.39 -8.71 -3.47
CA VAL A 85 -6.52 -9.44 -2.53
C VAL A 85 -5.09 -9.45 -3.05
N ILE A 86 -4.89 -9.62 -4.37
CA ILE A 86 -3.58 -9.53 -5.03
C ILE A 86 -3.74 -8.72 -6.32
N ARG A 87 -2.93 -7.67 -6.47
CA ARG A 87 -2.94 -6.76 -7.64
C ARG A 87 -1.76 -7.05 -8.58
N LEU A 88 -1.91 -6.70 -9.86
CA LEU A 88 -0.85 -6.91 -10.86
C LEU A 88 0.49 -6.23 -10.51
N PRO A 89 0.54 -4.99 -9.97
CA PRO A 89 1.79 -4.38 -9.51
C PRO A 89 2.50 -5.22 -8.44
N GLU A 90 1.76 -5.86 -7.54
CA GLU A 90 2.31 -6.74 -6.52
C GLU A 90 3.02 -7.95 -7.13
N LEU A 91 2.39 -8.60 -8.10
CA LEU A 91 3.00 -9.71 -8.84
C LEU A 91 4.29 -9.28 -9.54
N TYR A 92 4.30 -8.10 -10.18
CA TYR A 92 5.50 -7.57 -10.82
C TYR A 92 6.61 -7.28 -9.81
N TYR A 93 6.29 -6.72 -8.64
CA TYR A 93 7.28 -6.51 -7.59
C TYR A 93 7.79 -7.82 -6.99
N ILE A 94 6.96 -8.85 -6.82
CA ILE A 94 7.40 -10.18 -6.37
C ILE A 94 8.39 -10.77 -7.38
N VAL A 95 8.09 -10.69 -8.67
CA VAL A 95 9.01 -11.14 -9.73
C VAL A 95 10.29 -10.31 -9.71
N ALA A 96 10.19 -8.98 -9.57
CA ALA A 96 11.34 -8.10 -9.52
C ALA A 96 12.25 -8.46 -8.33
N GLU A 97 11.67 -8.55 -7.12
CA GLU A 97 12.36 -8.90 -5.89
C GLU A 97 13.12 -10.22 -5.99
N ALA A 98 12.45 -11.27 -6.48
CA ALA A 98 13.04 -12.61 -6.63
C ALA A 98 14.21 -12.66 -7.62
N ASN A 99 14.34 -11.66 -8.50
CA ASN A 99 15.36 -11.62 -9.54
C ASN A 99 16.42 -10.52 -9.31
N ILE A 100 16.34 -9.69 -8.26
CA ILE A 100 17.32 -8.61 -8.01
C ILE A 100 18.77 -9.09 -8.14
N THR A 101 19.10 -10.25 -7.57
CA THR A 101 20.45 -10.83 -7.63
C THR A 101 20.60 -11.93 -8.68
N LYS A 102 19.51 -12.64 -9.00
CA LYS A 102 19.53 -13.81 -9.90
C LYS A 102 19.52 -13.42 -11.37
N ASP A 103 18.74 -12.41 -11.73
CA ASP A 103 18.55 -11.92 -13.10
C ASP A 103 18.18 -10.42 -13.04
N PRO A 104 19.18 -9.53 -12.86
CA PRO A 104 18.93 -8.10 -12.69
C PRO A 104 18.21 -7.46 -13.89
N ALA A 105 18.44 -7.97 -15.10
CA ALA A 105 17.77 -7.48 -16.31
C ALA A 105 16.27 -7.76 -16.24
N LYS A 106 15.88 -8.98 -15.86
CA LYS A 106 14.48 -9.32 -15.62
C LYS A 106 13.88 -8.54 -14.45
N ALA A 107 14.63 -8.36 -13.37
CA ALA A 107 14.16 -7.60 -12.22
C ALA A 107 13.79 -6.16 -12.62
N LYS A 108 14.67 -5.52 -13.38
CA LYS A 108 14.47 -4.20 -13.96
C LYS A 108 13.25 -4.17 -14.90
N GLU A 109 13.14 -5.12 -15.83
CA GLU A 109 12.03 -5.18 -16.80
C GLU A 109 10.65 -5.15 -16.11
N TYR A 110 10.46 -5.95 -15.06
CA TYR A 110 9.17 -6.03 -14.36
C TYR A 110 8.92 -4.82 -13.45
N PHE A 111 9.97 -4.24 -12.86
CA PHE A 111 9.86 -3.02 -12.07
C PHE A 111 9.46 -1.83 -12.95
N ASP A 112 10.10 -1.67 -14.11
CA ASP A 112 9.85 -0.59 -15.07
C ASP A 112 8.43 -0.63 -15.64
N LYS A 113 7.83 -1.83 -15.80
CA LYS A 113 6.40 -1.95 -16.17
C LYS A 113 5.49 -1.22 -15.20
N VAL A 114 5.78 -1.26 -13.89
CA VAL A 114 4.98 -0.53 -12.90
C VAL A 114 5.28 0.96 -12.97
N LEU A 115 6.55 1.37 -12.96
CA LEU A 115 6.94 2.79 -13.02
C LEU A 115 6.30 3.52 -14.21
N LYS A 116 6.40 2.92 -15.40
CA LYS A 116 5.80 3.45 -16.64
C LYS A 116 4.28 3.60 -16.51
N SER A 117 3.61 2.63 -15.88
CA SER A 117 2.15 2.69 -15.65
C SER A 117 1.73 3.77 -14.63
N ARG A 118 2.69 4.35 -13.89
CA ARG A 118 2.49 5.43 -12.91
C ARG A 118 2.99 6.78 -13.41
N GLY A 119 3.44 6.85 -14.67
CA GLY A 119 3.97 8.07 -15.26
C GLY A 119 5.34 8.49 -14.70
N ARG A 120 6.08 7.54 -14.12
CA ARG A 120 7.41 7.78 -13.54
C ARG A 120 8.50 7.40 -14.54
N GLU A 121 9.63 8.09 -14.43
CA GLU A 121 10.88 7.69 -15.08
C GLU A 121 11.25 6.26 -14.67
N THR A 122 11.58 5.44 -15.66
CA THR A 122 12.01 4.05 -15.51
C THR A 122 13.49 3.96 -15.15
N LEU A 123 13.91 2.82 -14.60
CA LEU A 123 15.33 2.54 -14.38
C LEU A 123 16.12 2.45 -15.69
N GLU A 124 15.45 2.17 -16.82
CA GLU A 124 16.07 2.25 -18.14
C GLU A 124 16.49 3.67 -18.50
N GLU A 125 15.58 4.61 -18.28
CA GLU A 125 15.76 6.01 -18.62
C GLU A 125 16.79 6.66 -17.70
N SER A 126 16.76 6.36 -16.40
CA SER A 126 17.71 6.91 -15.41
C SER A 126 19.08 6.22 -15.43
N GLY A 127 19.18 5.00 -15.96
CA GLY A 127 20.39 4.17 -15.90
C GLY A 127 20.66 3.58 -14.50
N GLU A 128 19.75 3.73 -13.54
CA GLU A 128 19.87 3.17 -12.21
C GLU A 128 19.66 1.65 -12.22
N THR A 129 20.27 0.95 -11.25
CA THR A 129 20.02 -0.48 -11.02
C THR A 129 19.00 -0.65 -9.91
N LEU A 130 18.09 -1.62 -10.05
CA LEU A 130 17.12 -1.93 -9.00
C LEU A 130 17.82 -2.42 -7.73
N THR A 131 17.55 -1.75 -6.61
CA THR A 131 18.00 -2.16 -5.27
C THR A 131 16.80 -2.55 -4.40
N LYS A 132 17.05 -3.25 -3.29
CA LYS A 132 16.00 -3.55 -2.30
C LYS A 132 15.38 -2.29 -1.72
N ASP A 133 16.16 -1.24 -1.53
CA ASP A 133 15.63 0.03 -0.99
C ASP A 133 14.77 0.76 -2.02
N LEU A 134 15.15 0.77 -3.30
CA LEU A 134 14.30 1.31 -4.37
C LEU A 134 12.98 0.53 -4.47
N LEU A 135 13.05 -0.81 -4.39
CA LEU A 135 11.86 -1.66 -4.36
C LEU A 135 10.97 -1.36 -3.16
N PHE A 136 11.56 -1.23 -1.96
CA PHE A 136 10.84 -0.90 -0.74
C PHE A 136 10.10 0.43 -0.84
N GLU A 137 10.78 1.50 -1.29
CA GLU A 137 10.16 2.81 -1.47
C GLU A 137 9.02 2.78 -2.49
N GLU A 138 9.19 2.03 -3.57
CA GLU A 138 8.16 1.94 -4.60
C GLU A 138 6.96 1.07 -4.17
N ARG A 139 7.18 -0.01 -3.41
CA ARG A 139 6.11 -0.76 -2.74
C ARG A 139 5.39 0.10 -1.70
N LYS A 140 6.10 0.94 -0.95
CA LYS A 140 5.51 1.89 0.00
C LYS A 140 4.61 2.91 -0.70
N ARG A 141 5.03 3.44 -1.86
CA ARG A 141 4.18 4.29 -2.72
C ARG A 141 2.95 3.54 -3.21
N GLU A 142 3.15 2.36 -3.80
CA GLU A 142 2.09 1.60 -4.48
C GLU A 142 1.05 1.04 -3.51
N PHE A 143 1.47 0.65 -2.31
CA PHE A 143 0.62 0.01 -1.29
C PHE A 143 0.23 0.95 -0.15
N TYR A 144 0.33 2.27 -0.37
CA TYR A 144 -0.07 3.25 0.62
C TYR A 144 -1.53 3.00 1.06
N GLY A 145 -1.74 2.92 2.38
CA GLY A 145 -3.02 2.62 3.02
C GLY A 145 -3.37 1.13 3.12
N GLU A 146 -2.71 0.22 2.41
CA GLU A 146 -3.08 -1.21 2.33
C GLU A 146 -2.41 -2.09 3.39
N GLY A 147 -1.65 -1.52 4.34
CA GLY A 147 -1.06 -2.26 5.45
C GLY A 147 0.22 -3.05 5.15
N PHE A 148 0.72 -3.03 3.90
CA PHE A 148 1.90 -3.80 3.51
C PHE A 148 3.22 -3.30 4.09
N THR A 149 3.36 -1.99 4.38
CA THR A 149 4.65 -1.41 4.78
C THR A 149 5.24 -2.08 6.03
N TRP A 150 4.43 -2.40 7.04
CA TRP A 150 4.92 -3.07 8.24
C TRP A 150 5.49 -4.46 7.94
N PHE A 151 4.85 -5.22 7.05
CA PHE A 151 5.32 -6.55 6.64
C PHE A 151 6.61 -6.48 5.80
N GLU A 152 6.74 -5.48 4.93
CA GLU A 152 7.98 -5.22 4.19
C GLU A 152 9.13 -4.89 5.14
N MET A 153 8.88 -4.01 6.12
CA MET A 153 9.89 -3.65 7.10
C MET A 153 10.29 -4.85 7.98
N LYS A 154 9.32 -5.71 8.36
CA LYS A 154 9.59 -6.98 9.06
C LYS A 154 10.49 -7.91 8.25
N LYS A 155 10.15 -8.12 6.98
CA LYS A 155 10.90 -9.01 6.06
C LYS A 155 12.37 -8.58 5.95
N ASP A 156 12.60 -7.27 5.84
CA ASP A 156 13.93 -6.69 5.66
C ASP A 156 14.60 -6.25 6.97
N LYS A 157 13.97 -6.50 8.13
CA LYS A 157 14.46 -6.07 9.45
C LYS A 157 14.78 -4.58 9.51
N LYS A 158 13.97 -3.75 8.85
CA LYS A 158 14.15 -2.28 8.85
C LYS A 158 13.79 -1.70 10.21
N ASP A 159 14.44 -0.62 10.60
CA ASP A 159 14.09 0.10 11.82
C ASP A 159 12.75 0.82 11.69
N ILE A 160 11.98 0.91 12.78
CA ILE A 160 10.74 1.68 12.84
C ILE A 160 11.00 3.00 13.57
N MET A 161 10.82 4.12 12.87
CA MET A 161 10.78 5.43 13.50
C MET A 161 9.39 5.71 14.05
N THR A 162 9.28 5.93 15.36
CA THR A 162 8.01 6.30 15.99
C THR A 162 7.72 7.78 15.80
N VAL A 163 6.46 8.16 15.98
CA VAL A 163 6.02 9.58 15.97
C VAL A 163 6.70 10.42 17.04
N SER A 164 7.22 9.80 18.10
CA SER A 164 7.97 10.48 19.16
C SER A 164 9.47 10.63 18.85
N GLY A 165 9.90 10.27 17.63
CA GLY A 165 11.31 10.31 17.22
C GLY A 165 12.17 9.18 17.78
N LYS A 166 11.58 8.13 18.38
CA LYS A 166 12.34 6.97 18.85
C LYS A 166 12.52 5.97 17.71
N THR A 167 13.67 5.30 17.69
CA THR A 167 13.94 4.19 16.77
C THR A 167 13.69 2.88 17.48
N LEU A 168 12.82 2.03 16.92
CA LEU A 168 12.69 0.63 17.31
C LEU A 168 13.59 -0.19 16.37
N PRO A 169 14.63 -0.87 16.89
CA PRO A 169 15.54 -1.64 16.06
C PRO A 169 14.82 -2.78 15.35
N GLY A 170 15.02 -2.90 14.04
CA GLY A 170 14.35 -3.90 13.22
C GLY A 170 14.92 -5.33 13.37
N ASP A 171 16.13 -5.44 13.91
CA ASP A 171 16.81 -6.71 14.21
C ASP A 171 16.32 -7.38 15.49
N VAL A 172 15.60 -6.65 16.34
CA VAL A 172 14.97 -7.17 17.55
C VAL A 172 13.63 -7.83 17.21
N ALA A 173 13.51 -9.14 17.46
CA ALA A 173 12.31 -9.92 17.16
C ALA A 173 11.02 -9.32 17.76
N ALA A 174 11.11 -8.73 18.96
CA ALA A 174 9.97 -8.12 19.64
C ALA A 174 9.37 -6.92 18.86
N THR A 175 10.16 -6.21 18.05
CA THR A 175 9.70 -5.08 17.22
C THR A 175 8.64 -5.50 16.22
N TYR A 176 8.72 -6.74 15.71
CA TYR A 176 7.85 -7.26 14.66
C TYR A 176 7.01 -8.48 15.08
N THR A 177 6.82 -8.67 16.38
CA THR A 177 6.04 -9.78 16.93
C THR A 177 4.71 -9.26 17.47
N LEU A 178 3.60 -9.77 16.93
CA LEU A 178 2.29 -9.58 17.54
C LEU A 178 2.20 -10.51 18.74
N THR A 179 1.91 -9.94 19.92
CA THR A 179 1.72 -10.73 21.13
C THR A 179 0.41 -11.51 21.05
N VAL A 180 0.43 -12.76 21.52
CA VAL A 180 -0.79 -13.53 21.72
C VAL A 180 -1.47 -12.98 22.98
N PRO A 181 -2.77 -12.64 22.94
CA PRO A 181 -3.49 -12.13 24.11
C PRO A 181 -3.43 -13.11 25.29
N ASP A 182 -3.39 -12.59 26.52
CA ASP A 182 -3.32 -13.43 27.73
C ASP A 182 -4.52 -14.37 27.86
N GLU A 183 -5.72 -13.92 27.48
CA GLU A 183 -6.94 -14.75 27.46
C GLU A 183 -6.81 -15.99 26.56
N GLU A 184 -6.11 -15.86 25.42
CA GLU A 184 -5.81 -16.99 24.52
C GLU A 184 -4.82 -17.97 25.14
N TRP A 185 -3.91 -17.51 26.01
CA TRP A 185 -3.01 -18.41 26.74
C TRP A 185 -3.73 -19.13 27.86
N GLU A 186 -4.58 -18.44 28.61
CA GLU A 186 -5.37 -19.02 29.68
C GLU A 186 -6.36 -20.08 29.17
N SER A 187 -7.00 -19.84 28.01
CA SER A 187 -7.96 -20.79 27.43
C SER A 187 -7.30 -22.10 26.95
N ARG A 188 -6.04 -22.05 26.51
CA ARG A 188 -5.28 -23.21 26.01
C ARG A 188 -4.77 -24.14 27.11
N LYS A 189 -4.71 -23.69 28.36
CA LYS A 189 -4.23 -24.53 29.49
C LYS A 189 -5.09 -25.77 29.72
N ASN A 190 -6.33 -25.77 29.23
CA ASN A 190 -7.30 -26.87 29.38
C ASN A 190 -7.46 -27.73 28.11
N ILE A 191 -6.63 -27.53 27.09
CA ILE A 191 -6.63 -28.33 25.86
C ILE A 191 -5.47 -29.32 25.95
N GLU A 192 -5.73 -30.56 26.37
CA GLU A 192 -4.79 -31.67 26.17
C GLU A 192 -4.66 -31.94 24.66
N ILE A 193 -3.43 -31.94 24.14
CA ILE A 193 -3.10 -32.33 22.75
C ILE A 193 -2.58 -33.76 22.77
#